data_AF-A0A3E5EXP9-F1
#
_entry.id   AF-A0A3E5EXP9-F1
#
_cell.length_a   1.000
_cell.length_b   1.000
_cell.length_c   1.000
_cell.angle_alpha   90.00
_cell.angle_beta   90.00
_cell.angle_gamma   90.00
#
_symmetry.space_group_name_H-M   'P 1'
#
loop_
_entity.id
_entity.type
_entity.pdbx_description
1 polymer ?
#
loop_
_entity_poly.entity_id
_entity_poly.type
_entity_poly.pdbx_seq_one_letter_code
_entity_poly.pdbx_strand_id
1 'polypeptide(L)'
;MAEKQDIPMNQFPIWSSMDYVYVERGNSQGKVHKSNFLSALVLGNKNEPYDCNEIKSGCIIGSSKWINAPVNTIAILETIPYSEDWIIQRFSVPGSTLRLFTRSFYNGSTWSEWKSVNIT
;
A
#
# COMPACT_ATOMS: atom_id res chain seq x y z
N MET A 1 -9.55 -6.28 44.38
CA MET A 1 -9.31 -6.22 42.92
C MET A 1 -7.92 -5.64 42.77
N ALA A 2 -6.93 -6.42 42.32
CA ALA A 2 -5.60 -5.88 42.09
C ALA A 2 -5.64 -4.95 40.87
N GLU A 3 -5.15 -3.73 41.01
CA GLU A 3 -4.91 -2.83 39.87
C GLU A 3 -3.96 -3.54 38.90
N LYS A 4 -4.40 -3.71 37.65
CA LYS A 4 -3.51 -4.13 36.58
C LYS A 4 -2.61 -2.94 36.26
N GLN A 5 -1.33 -3.06 36.61
CA GLN A 5 -0.34 -2.04 36.29
C GLN A 5 -0.12 -2.02 34.78
N ASP A 6 -0.37 -0.86 34.15
CA ASP A 6 -0.05 -0.65 32.74
C ASP A 6 1.47 -0.65 32.53
N ILE A 7 1.91 -1.37 31.50
CA ILE A 7 3.32 -1.46 31.13
C ILE A 7 3.63 -0.30 30.18
N PRO A 8 4.61 0.57 30.50
CA PRO A 8 5.06 1.64 29.61
C PRO A 8 5.49 1.08 28.24
N MET A 9 5.14 1.77 27.15
CA MET A 9 5.37 1.27 25.79
C MET A 9 6.84 0.91 25.50
N ASN A 10 7.78 1.64 26.08
CA ASN A 10 9.22 1.43 25.93
C ASN A 10 9.76 0.20 26.67
N GLN A 11 8.95 -0.45 27.50
CA GLN A 11 9.31 -1.69 28.19
C GLN A 11 8.85 -2.95 27.44
N PHE A 12 8.04 -2.80 26.38
CA PHE A 12 7.68 -3.94 25.56
C PHE A 12 8.88 -4.42 24.73
N PRO A 13 9.13 -5.73 24.67
CA PRO A 13 10.15 -6.29 23.78
C PRO A 13 9.83 -5.98 22.31
N ILE A 14 10.86 -5.62 21.54
CA ILE A 14 10.75 -5.48 20.08
C ILE A 14 10.61 -6.88 19.48
N TRP A 15 9.47 -7.18 18.89
CA TRP A 15 9.22 -8.46 18.22
C TRP A 15 9.34 -8.31 16.71
N SER A 16 10.15 -9.17 16.08
CA SER A 16 10.27 -9.29 14.62
C SER A 16 9.17 -10.17 14.00
N SER A 17 8.38 -10.85 14.82
CA SER A 17 7.28 -11.71 14.39
C SER A 17 6.14 -11.67 15.40
N MET A 18 4.90 -11.56 14.92
CA MET A 18 3.69 -11.70 15.72
C MET A 18 2.68 -12.58 15.00
N ASP A 19 1.83 -13.29 15.72
CA ASP A 19 0.74 -14.07 15.11
C ASP A 19 -0.54 -13.25 14.93
N TYR A 20 -0.71 -12.22 15.76
CA TYR A 20 -1.88 -11.36 15.76
C TYR A 20 -1.51 -9.89 15.96
N VAL A 21 -2.33 -9.01 15.41
CA VAL A 21 -2.39 -7.58 15.75
C VAL A 21 -3.71 -7.34 16.49
N TYR A 22 -3.63 -6.72 17.66
CA TYR A 22 -4.81 -6.33 18.43
C TYR A 22 -5.29 -4.96 17.97
N VAL A 23 -6.59 -4.83 17.72
CA VAL A 23 -7.20 -3.63 17.14
C VAL A 23 -8.52 -3.32 17.82
N GLU A 24 -8.89 -2.06 17.80
CA GLU A 24 -10.24 -1.61 18.18
C GLU A 24 -11.24 -1.94 17.05
N ARG A 25 -12.38 -2.52 17.42
CA ARG A 25 -13.48 -2.90 16.53
C ARG A 25 -14.77 -2.30 17.08
N GLY A 26 -14.99 -1.01 16.81
CA GLY A 26 -16.13 -0.26 17.35
C GLY A 26 -16.05 -0.17 18.87
N ASN A 27 -17.10 -0.62 19.57
CA ASN A 27 -17.13 -0.68 21.04
C ASN A 27 -16.57 -2.00 21.60
N SER A 28 -15.72 -2.71 20.85
CA SER A 28 -15.15 -4.01 21.24
C SER A 28 -13.71 -4.13 20.78
N GLN A 29 -12.94 -5.00 21.44
CA GLN A 29 -11.58 -5.33 21.04
C GLN A 29 -11.54 -6.63 20.25
N GLY A 30 -10.68 -6.67 19.23
CA GLY A 30 -10.48 -7.84 18.38
C GLY A 30 -9.01 -8.12 18.11
N LYS A 31 -8.73 -9.31 17.56
CA LYS A 31 -7.40 -9.68 17.06
C LYS A 31 -7.50 -10.08 15.60
N VAL A 32 -6.58 -9.57 14.78
CA VAL A 32 -6.46 -9.90 13.36
C VAL A 32 -5.22 -10.77 13.20
N HIS A 33 -5.37 -11.96 12.60
CA HIS A 33 -4.22 -12.81 12.30
C HIS A 33 -3.26 -12.08 11.36
N LYS A 34 -1.93 -12.22 11.54
CA LYS A 34 -0.92 -11.48 10.77
C LYS A 34 -1.13 -11.56 9.26
N SER A 35 -1.54 -12.73 8.73
CA SER A 35 -1.82 -12.91 7.31
C SER A 35 -2.99 -12.06 6.83
N ASN A 36 -4.04 -11.94 7.64
CA ASN A 36 -5.23 -11.17 7.31
C ASN A 36 -4.96 -9.68 7.45
N PHE A 37 -4.13 -9.28 8.42
CA PHE A 37 -3.69 -7.90 8.58
C PHE A 37 -2.83 -7.46 7.39
N LEU A 38 -1.86 -8.29 7.00
CA LEU A 38 -1.06 -8.06 5.79
C LEU A 38 -1.94 -8.02 4.54
N SER A 39 -2.88 -8.94 4.36
CA SER A 39 -3.82 -8.88 3.23
C SER A 39 -4.70 -7.63 3.24
N ALA A 40 -5.15 -7.17 4.42
CA ALA A 40 -5.92 -5.93 4.53
C ALA A 40 -5.08 -4.70 4.18
N LEU A 41 -3.81 -4.67 4.59
CA LEU A 41 -2.86 -3.62 4.23
C LEU A 41 -2.46 -3.66 2.75
N VAL A 42 -2.27 -4.87 2.18
CA VAL A 42 -1.78 -5.08 0.81
C VAL A 42 -2.89 -4.92 -0.23
N LEU A 43 -4.15 -5.24 0.10
CA LEU A 43 -5.25 -5.23 -0.86
C LEU A 43 -6.14 -3.99 -0.79
N GLY A 44 -6.05 -3.23 0.32
CA GLY A 44 -6.77 -2.00 0.62
C GLY A 44 -8.30 -2.04 0.32
N ASN A 45 -8.98 -0.94 0.61
CA ASN A 45 -10.41 -0.83 0.31
C ASN A 45 -10.61 -0.47 -1.18
N LYS A 46 -11.07 -1.43 -2.00
CA LYS A 46 -11.38 -1.21 -3.43
C LYS A 46 -12.47 -0.16 -3.68
N ASN A 47 -13.22 0.24 -2.66
CA ASN A 47 -14.25 1.26 -2.78
C ASN A 47 -13.71 2.69 -2.59
N GLU A 48 -12.51 2.85 -2.04
CA GLU A 48 -11.86 4.14 -1.87
C GLU A 48 -10.85 4.40 -3.00
N PRO A 49 -10.66 5.66 -3.42
CA PRO A 49 -9.63 6.00 -4.38
C PRO A 49 -8.24 5.88 -3.77
N TYR A 50 -7.29 5.35 -4.54
CA TYR A 50 -5.88 5.30 -4.16
C TYR A 50 -5.09 6.43 -4.79
N ASP A 51 -4.37 7.22 -3.99
CA ASP A 51 -3.43 8.21 -4.49
C ASP A 51 -2.08 7.58 -4.80
N CYS A 52 -1.73 7.50 -6.08
CA CYS A 52 -0.45 6.96 -6.52
C CYS A 52 0.76 7.75 -5.95
N ASN A 53 0.62 9.02 -5.56
CA ASN A 53 1.73 9.79 -5.01
C ASN A 53 2.12 9.38 -3.59
N GLU A 54 1.16 8.90 -2.80
CA GLU A 54 1.34 8.49 -1.40
C GLU A 54 1.87 7.05 -1.28
N ILE A 55 1.75 6.25 -2.34
CA ILE A 55 2.13 4.84 -2.36
C ILE A 55 3.62 4.72 -2.71
N LYS A 56 4.47 4.74 -1.67
CA LYS A 56 5.93 4.64 -1.79
C LYS A 56 6.50 3.28 -1.34
N SER A 57 5.76 2.56 -0.50
CA SER A 57 6.13 1.22 -0.04
C SER A 57 5.97 0.17 -1.14
N GLY A 58 6.77 -0.89 -1.08
CA GLY A 58 6.67 -2.01 -2.03
C GLY A 58 5.32 -2.69 -1.96
N CYS A 59 4.55 -2.67 -3.06
CA CYS A 59 3.21 -3.27 -3.11
C CYS A 59 2.72 -3.52 -4.54
N ILE A 60 1.67 -4.35 -4.65
CA ILE A 60 0.88 -4.53 -5.89
C ILE A 60 -0.60 -4.31 -5.54
N ILE A 61 -1.23 -3.30 -6.14
CA ILE A 61 -2.62 -2.90 -5.85
C ILE A 61 -3.44 -2.99 -7.13
N GLY A 62 -4.58 -3.67 -7.07
CA GLY A 62 -5.59 -3.67 -8.13
C GLY A 62 -6.81 -2.84 -7.74
N SER A 63 -7.16 -1.83 -8.54
CA SER A 63 -8.30 -0.93 -8.30
C SER A 63 -8.87 -0.37 -9.61
N SER A 64 -10.04 0.26 -9.53
CA SER A 64 -10.66 1.04 -10.59
C SER A 64 -10.77 2.53 -10.26
N LYS A 65 -10.35 2.93 -9.05
CA LYS A 65 -10.43 4.30 -8.54
C LYS A 65 -9.05 4.77 -8.15
N TRP A 66 -8.55 5.77 -8.86
CA TRP A 66 -7.18 6.26 -8.73
C TRP A 66 -7.10 7.78 -8.73
N ILE A 67 -6.20 8.31 -7.93
CA ILE A 67 -5.79 9.72 -7.89
C ILE A 67 -4.32 9.76 -8.32
N ASN A 68 -3.93 10.76 -9.12
CA ASN A 68 -2.57 10.91 -9.67
C ASN A 68 -2.04 9.71 -10.50
N ALA A 69 -2.95 8.86 -10.98
CA ALA A 69 -2.69 7.81 -11.95
C ALA A 69 -2.64 8.37 -13.38
N PRO A 70 -2.03 7.66 -14.34
CA PRO A 70 -2.00 8.11 -15.74
C PRO A 70 -3.38 8.06 -16.39
N VAL A 71 -4.24 7.16 -15.91
CA VAL A 71 -5.62 6.96 -16.35
C VAL A 71 -6.46 6.40 -15.19
N ASN A 72 -7.72 6.83 -15.07
CA ASN A 72 -8.62 6.36 -14.04
C ASN A 72 -9.53 5.23 -14.56
N THR A 73 -9.05 3.99 -14.48
CA THR A 73 -9.74 2.78 -14.97
C THR A 73 -9.33 1.55 -14.17
N ILE A 74 -9.90 0.38 -14.47
CA ILE A 74 -9.45 -0.90 -13.89
C ILE A 74 -7.99 -1.11 -14.27
N ALA A 75 -7.11 -1.19 -13.28
CA ALA A 75 -5.68 -1.29 -13.49
C ALA A 75 -4.98 -1.97 -12.31
N ILE A 76 -3.68 -2.20 -12.48
CA ILE A 76 -2.77 -2.73 -11.48
C ILE A 76 -1.63 -1.74 -11.32
N LEU A 77 -1.39 -1.26 -10.10
CA LEU A 77 -0.22 -0.48 -9.72
C LEU A 77 0.78 -1.40 -9.02
N GLU A 78 2.01 -1.43 -9.53
CA GLU A 78 3.18 -2.02 -8.86
C GLU A 78 4.08 -0.88 -8.39
N THR A 79 4.35 -0.81 -7.09
CA THR A 79 5.33 0.13 -6.51
C THR A 79 6.55 -0.66 -6.08
N ILE A 80 7.71 -0.27 -6.62
CA ILE A 80 8.97 -1.00 -6.51
C ILE A 80 10.05 -0.04 -5.99
N PRO A 81 10.23 0.06 -4.66
CA PRO A 81 11.26 0.90 -4.06
C PRO A 81 12.63 0.22 -4.13
N TYR A 82 13.66 1.00 -4.48
CA TYR A 82 15.07 0.68 -4.22
C TYR A 82 15.52 1.28 -2.89
N SER A 83 15.14 2.54 -2.64
CA SER A 83 15.33 3.29 -1.37
C SER A 83 14.10 4.19 -1.12
N GLU A 84 14.11 4.96 -0.04
CA GLU A 84 13.03 5.90 0.32
C GLU A 84 12.80 6.99 -0.74
N ASP A 85 13.82 7.29 -1.55
CA ASP A 85 13.84 8.37 -2.52
C ASP A 85 14.09 7.90 -3.96
N TRP A 86 14.25 6.59 -4.18
CA TRP A 86 14.34 5.95 -5.49
C TRP A 86 13.28 4.86 -5.60
N ILE A 87 12.17 5.21 -6.25
CA ILE A 87 10.99 4.35 -6.34
C ILE A 87 10.51 4.35 -7.78
N ILE A 88 10.19 3.17 -8.31
CA ILE A 88 9.52 3.02 -9.59
C ILE A 88 8.07 2.65 -9.35
N GLN A 89 7.16 3.27 -10.10
CA GLN A 89 5.79 2.80 -10.22
C GLN A 89 5.52 2.34 -11.64
N ARG A 90 4.90 1.16 -11.77
CA ARG A 90 4.36 0.64 -13.02
C ARG A 90 2.85 0.52 -12.90
N PHE A 91 2.15 0.96 -13.93
CA PHE A 91 0.70 0.96 -13.96
C PHE A 91 0.24 0.22 -15.21
N SER A 92 -0.37 -0.93 -15.01
CA SER A 92 -0.80 -1.83 -16.08
C SER A 92 -2.30 -1.73 -16.24
N VAL A 93 -2.75 -1.36 -17.45
CA VAL A 93 -4.18 -1.38 -17.80
C VAL A 93 -4.47 -2.68 -18.56
N PRO A 94 -5.15 -3.66 -17.93
CA PRO A 94 -5.58 -4.87 -18.61
C PRO A 94 -6.69 -4.55 -19.61
N GLY A 95 -6.73 -5.29 -20.73
CA GLY A 95 -7.78 -5.15 -21.75
C GLY A 95 -7.33 -5.65 -23.11
N SER A 96 -8.17 -5.42 -24.13
CA SER A 96 -7.87 -5.76 -25.52
C SER A 96 -6.67 -4.98 -26.08
N THR A 97 -6.42 -3.78 -25.57
CA THR A 97 -5.17 -3.04 -25.80
C THR A 97 -4.45 -2.89 -24.47
N LEU A 98 -3.41 -3.70 -24.28
CA LEU A 98 -2.56 -3.62 -23.10
C LEU A 98 -1.75 -2.32 -23.15
N ARG A 99 -1.83 -1.56 -22.05
CA ARG A 99 -1.05 -0.34 -21.86
C ARG A 99 -0.26 -0.43 -20.58
N LEU A 100 1.04 -0.16 -20.69
CA LEU A 100 1.92 -0.06 -19.55
C LEU A 100 2.35 1.40 -19.40
N PHE A 101 2.23 1.91 -18.19
CA PHE A 101 2.76 3.22 -17.82
C PHE A 101 3.83 3.04 -16.76
N THR A 102 4.84 3.90 -16.78
CA THR A 102 5.91 3.93 -15.78
C THR A 102 6.22 5.36 -15.37
N ARG A 103 6.56 5.54 -14.10
CA ARG A 103 7.16 6.78 -13.58
C ARG A 103 8.12 6.45 -12.44
N SER A 104 8.87 7.46 -12.01
CA SER A 104 9.79 7.32 -10.88
C SER A 104 9.65 8.47 -9.90
N PHE A 105 9.85 8.17 -8.63
CA PHE A 105 10.20 9.14 -7.59
C PHE A 105 11.71 9.05 -7.43
N TYR A 106 12.42 10.12 -7.79
CA TYR A 106 13.89 10.16 -7.79
C TYR A 106 14.36 11.39 -7.02
N ASN A 107 15.33 11.19 -6.11
CA ASN A 107 15.95 12.25 -5.31
C ASN A 107 14.96 13.02 -4.40
N GLY A 108 13.91 12.34 -3.92
CA GLY A 108 13.10 12.81 -2.79
C GLY A 108 12.19 14.01 -3.06
N SER A 109 12.12 14.52 -4.29
CA SER A 109 11.41 15.77 -4.60
C SER A 109 9.99 15.53 -5.09
N THR A 110 9.82 15.10 -6.33
CA THR A 110 8.53 14.94 -7.00
C THR A 110 8.49 13.67 -7.84
N TRP A 111 7.29 13.14 -8.05
CA TRP A 111 7.06 12.10 -9.04
C TRP A 111 7.28 12.67 -10.43
N SER A 112 7.99 11.93 -11.28
CA SER A 112 8.05 12.25 -12.71
C SER A 112 6.67 12.12 -13.35
N GLU A 113 6.48 12.78 -14.49
CA GLU A 113 5.37 12.49 -15.38
C GLU A 113 5.32 11.01 -15.74
N TRP A 114 4.12 10.51 -15.99
CA TRP A 114 3.91 9.16 -16.47
C TRP A 114 4.33 9.03 -17.94
N LYS A 115 5.14 8.01 -18.24
CA LYS A 115 5.49 7.61 -19.60
C LYS A 115 4.72 6.34 -19.96
N SER A 116 4.28 6.20 -21.21
CA SER A 116 3.48 5.07 -21.67
C SER A 116 4.14 4.27 -22.79
N VAL A 117 3.84 2.98 -22.85
CA VAL A 117 4.13 2.09 -23.97
C VAL A 117 2.88 1.27 -24.26
N ASN A 118 2.48 1.23 -25.53
CA ASN A 118 1.41 0.35 -25.99
C ASN A 118 2.02 -1.01 -26.35
N ILE A 119 1.40 -2.08 -25.85
CA ILE A 119 1.80 -3.44 -26.19
C ILE A 119 0.79 -3.95 -27.24
N THR A 120 1.27 -4.11 -28.47
CA THR A 120 0.51 -4.56 -29.65
C THR A 120 0.84 -5.99 -30.00
#